data_AF-R3I9R3-F1
#
_entry.id   AF-R3I9R3-F1
#
_cell.length_a   1.000
_cell.length_b   1.000
_cell.length_c   1.000
_cell.angle_alpha   90.00
_cell.angle_beta   90.00
_cell.angle_gamma   90.00
#
_symmetry.space_group_name_H-M   'P 1'
#
loop_
_entity.id
_entity.type
_entity.pdbx_description
1 polymer ?
#
loop_
_entity_poly.entity_id
_entity_poly.type
_entity_poly.pdbx_seq_one_letter_code
_entity_poly.pdbx_strand_id
1 'polypeptide(L)'
;MFKKLMIQLALVIGLSLTIPMTACAYTIEADPINFTYFPGSASNELIVLHESGNERNLGPHSLDNEVAYMKRNWSNAYVSYFVGSGGRVKQLAPAGQIQYGAGSLANQKAYAQIELARTNNAATFKKDYAAYVNLARDLAQNIGADFSLDDGTGYGIVTHDWITKNWWGDHTDPYGYLARWGISKAQLAQDLQTGVSETGETVIVQPGKPNAPKYQVGQAIRFTSIYTTPDALINEHLSAEALWTQVGTITAKLPDRQNLYRIENSGHLLGYVNDGDIAELWRPQTKKSFLIGVDEGIVLRAGQPSLSAPIYGIWPKNTRFYYDAFYIADGYVFIGGTDTTGARIYLPIGPNDGNAQNTWGSFTS
;
A
#
# COMPACT_ATOMS: atom_id res chain seq x y z
N MET A 1 33.24 -12.79 -16.41
CA MET A 1 34.49 -12.11 -15.99
C MET A 1 34.11 -11.06 -14.95
N PHE A 2 34.36 -11.38 -13.68
CA PHE A 2 34.04 -10.53 -12.52
C PHE A 2 34.80 -9.20 -12.59
N LYS A 3 34.12 -8.07 -12.45
CA LYS A 3 34.78 -6.80 -12.08
C LYS A 3 34.49 -6.51 -10.61
N LYS A 4 35.53 -6.76 -9.80
CA LYS A 4 35.69 -6.31 -8.42
C LYS A 4 35.59 -4.79 -8.36
N LEU A 5 34.77 -4.25 -7.45
CA LEU A 5 34.81 -2.83 -7.12
C LEU A 5 36.04 -2.58 -6.22
N MET A 6 37.02 -1.88 -6.78
CA MET A 6 38.20 -1.39 -6.05
C MET A 6 37.83 -0.12 -5.29
N ILE A 7 38.14 -0.12 -3.99
CA ILE A 7 38.29 1.10 -3.19
C ILE A 7 39.49 1.88 -3.75
N GLN A 8 39.27 3.11 -4.22
CA GLN A 8 40.36 4.06 -4.47
C GLN A 8 40.06 5.42 -3.85
N LEU A 9 41.04 5.85 -3.08
CA LEU A 9 41.24 7.16 -2.48
C LEU A 9 42.08 8.02 -3.45
N ALA A 10 41.58 9.15 -3.95
CA ALA A 10 42.38 10.22 -4.56
C ALA A 10 41.50 11.50 -4.72
N LEU A 11 41.77 12.55 -3.96
CA LEU A 11 42.62 13.72 -4.30
C LEU A 11 41.85 14.80 -5.06
N VAL A 12 41.51 15.87 -4.32
CA VAL A 12 40.80 17.07 -4.77
C VAL A 12 41.77 18.02 -5.49
N ILE A 13 41.54 18.31 -6.77
CA ILE A 13 41.93 19.58 -7.42
C ILE A 13 40.87 19.99 -8.47
N GLY A 14 40.14 21.06 -8.17
CA GLY A 14 39.77 22.14 -9.11
C GLY A 14 38.76 21.89 -10.24
N LEU A 15 37.46 22.03 -9.94
CA LEU A 15 36.52 22.97 -10.60
C LEU A 15 35.18 22.83 -9.86
N SER A 16 34.89 23.76 -8.93
CA SER A 16 33.68 23.72 -8.11
C SER A 16 32.44 24.13 -8.93
N LEU A 17 31.91 23.21 -9.73
CA LEU A 17 30.46 23.11 -9.86
C LEU A 17 29.98 22.28 -8.68
N THR A 18 29.36 22.94 -7.69
CA THR A 18 28.63 22.25 -6.63
C THR A 18 27.39 21.60 -7.25
N ILE A 19 27.56 20.38 -7.78
CA ILE A 19 26.43 19.47 -7.96
C ILE A 19 26.01 19.10 -6.54
N PRO A 20 24.78 19.39 -6.09
CA PRO A 20 24.32 18.89 -4.80
C PRO A 20 24.36 17.36 -4.87
N MET A 21 25.36 16.76 -4.22
CA MET A 21 25.33 15.34 -3.91
C MET A 21 24.12 15.14 -3.00
N THR A 22 23.19 14.31 -3.46
CA THR A 22 22.03 13.87 -2.69
C THR A 22 22.52 13.38 -1.33
N ALA A 23 22.09 14.03 -0.25
CA ALA A 23 22.28 13.51 1.09
C ALA A 23 21.56 12.14 1.17
N CYS A 24 22.25 11.12 1.70
CA CYS A 24 21.64 9.79 1.86
C CYS A 24 20.54 9.88 2.91
N ALA A 25 19.34 9.41 2.56
CA ALA A 25 18.15 9.46 3.43
C ALA A 25 18.32 8.83 4.83
N TYR A 26 19.40 8.07 5.01
CA TYR A 26 19.76 7.41 6.24
C TYR A 26 21.28 7.19 6.30
N THR A 27 21.78 6.91 7.50
CA THR A 27 23.13 6.40 7.74
C THR A 27 23.03 5.04 8.41
N ILE A 28 23.86 4.08 7.98
CA ILE A 28 23.92 2.75 8.59
C ILE A 28 24.94 2.75 9.73
N GLU A 29 24.47 2.44 10.92
CA GLU A 29 25.25 2.11 12.11
C GLU A 29 25.46 0.59 12.17
N ALA A 30 26.71 0.13 12.18
CA ALA A 30 26.99 -1.27 12.44
C ALA A 30 26.79 -1.58 13.94
N ASP A 31 25.79 -2.41 14.27
CA ASP A 31 25.48 -2.81 15.64
C ASP A 31 25.22 -4.34 15.70
N PRO A 32 26.23 -5.16 15.34
CA PRO A 32 26.01 -6.57 15.07
C PRO A 32 25.58 -7.36 16.31
N ILE A 33 24.74 -8.36 16.08
CA ILE A 33 24.47 -9.44 17.03
C ILE A 33 25.77 -10.24 17.23
N ASN A 34 26.06 -10.61 18.48
CA ASN A 34 27.16 -11.52 18.78
C ASN A 34 26.69 -12.96 18.58
N PHE A 35 26.77 -13.43 17.33
CA PHE A 35 26.35 -14.78 16.96
C PHE A 35 27.25 -15.83 17.61
N THR A 36 26.63 -16.80 18.30
CA THR A 36 27.34 -18.00 18.78
C THR A 36 27.48 -19.06 17.67
N TYR A 37 26.65 -18.97 16.63
CA TYR A 37 26.76 -19.72 15.38
C TYR A 37 26.08 -18.93 14.25
N PHE A 38 26.51 -19.14 13.01
CA PHE A 38 25.84 -18.59 11.82
C PHE A 38 24.86 -19.61 11.23
N PRO A 39 23.60 -19.25 10.98
CA PRO A 39 22.58 -20.19 10.50
C PRO A 39 22.69 -20.57 9.02
N GLY A 40 23.58 -19.91 8.27
CA GLY A 40 23.86 -20.17 6.86
C GLY A 40 23.46 -19.02 5.94
N SER A 41 23.72 -19.21 4.65
CA SER A 41 23.41 -18.21 3.62
C SER A 41 21.98 -18.35 3.12
N ALA A 42 21.33 -17.21 2.87
CA ALA A 42 20.05 -17.15 2.18
C ALA A 42 20.26 -17.24 0.65
N SER A 43 19.19 -17.57 -0.09
CA SER A 43 19.18 -17.55 -1.55
C SER A 43 19.08 -16.15 -2.17
N ASN A 44 18.92 -15.12 -1.34
CA ASN A 44 18.95 -13.69 -1.71
C ASN A 44 17.88 -13.27 -2.72
N GLU A 45 16.65 -13.69 -2.47
CA GLU A 45 15.51 -13.43 -3.36
C GLU A 45 14.57 -12.36 -2.79
N LEU A 46 14.55 -12.14 -1.48
CA LEU A 46 13.59 -11.24 -0.84
C LEU A 46 14.23 -10.12 -0.03
N ILE A 47 13.57 -8.96 -0.04
CA ILE A 47 13.66 -7.91 0.98
C ILE A 47 12.34 -7.91 1.75
N VAL A 48 12.37 -8.28 3.03
CA VAL A 48 11.16 -8.37 3.84
C VAL A 48 10.96 -7.10 4.68
N LEU A 49 9.78 -6.54 4.57
CA LEU A 49 9.32 -5.33 5.24
C LEU A 49 8.50 -5.68 6.48
N HIS A 50 8.97 -5.24 7.66
CA HIS A 50 8.37 -5.50 8.96
C HIS A 50 8.09 -4.21 9.76
N GLU A 51 7.27 -4.35 10.80
CA GLU A 51 7.26 -3.40 11.90
C GLU A 51 7.27 -4.09 13.27
N SER A 52 7.91 -3.44 14.24
CA SER A 52 8.25 -4.00 15.55
C SER A 52 7.08 -4.48 16.44
N GLY A 53 5.82 -4.17 16.11
CA GLY A 53 4.66 -4.61 16.90
C GLY A 53 4.54 -4.02 18.33
N ASN A 54 5.48 -3.20 18.79
CA ASN A 54 5.64 -2.88 20.21
C ASN A 54 4.97 -1.56 20.62
N GLU A 55 3.69 -1.61 21.04
CA GLU A 55 2.95 -0.43 21.53
C GLU A 55 3.52 0.20 22.80
N ARG A 56 4.39 -0.51 23.53
CA ARG A 56 4.99 -0.01 24.77
C ARG A 56 6.30 0.75 24.53
N ASN A 57 6.83 0.70 23.30
CA ASN A 57 8.13 1.26 22.96
C ASN A 57 8.02 2.29 21.82
N LEU A 58 7.51 3.48 22.14
CA LEU A 58 7.20 4.54 21.16
C LEU A 58 8.09 5.79 21.30
N GLY A 59 8.99 5.80 22.29
CA GLY A 59 9.77 6.97 22.66
C GLY A 59 10.98 7.22 21.76
N PRO A 60 11.77 8.27 22.06
CA PRO A 60 12.95 8.67 21.27
C PRO A 60 14.07 7.62 21.17
N HIS A 61 14.05 6.59 22.02
CA HIS A 61 15.02 5.49 22.07
C HIS A 61 14.41 4.16 21.60
N SER A 62 13.29 4.19 20.87
CA SER A 62 12.59 2.96 20.48
C SER A 62 13.49 2.01 19.70
N LEU A 63 14.30 2.52 18.77
CA LEU A 63 15.28 1.74 18.02
C LEU A 63 16.29 1.05 18.93
N ASP A 64 16.93 1.80 19.84
CA ASP A 64 17.97 1.24 20.71
C ASP A 64 17.40 0.17 21.66
N ASN A 65 16.17 0.35 22.12
CA ASN A 65 15.46 -0.63 22.96
C ASN A 65 15.14 -1.93 22.20
N GLU A 66 14.60 -1.82 20.98
CA GLU A 66 14.30 -2.99 20.14
C GLU A 66 15.57 -3.76 19.81
N VAL A 67 16.62 -3.07 19.37
CA VAL A 67 17.91 -3.69 19.06
C VAL A 67 18.51 -4.38 20.27
N ALA A 68 18.49 -3.74 21.44
CA ALA A 68 19.00 -4.34 22.67
C ALA A 68 18.21 -5.60 23.06
N TYR A 69 16.89 -5.60 22.88
CA TYR A 69 16.06 -6.78 23.12
C TYR A 69 16.34 -7.89 22.11
N MET A 70 16.41 -7.58 20.81
CA MET A 70 16.72 -8.53 19.75
C MET A 70 18.08 -9.19 19.97
N LYS A 71 19.12 -8.41 20.30
CA LYS A 71 20.46 -8.95 20.58
C LYS A 71 20.48 -9.93 21.77
N ARG A 72 19.60 -9.76 22.76
CA ARG A 72 19.47 -10.71 23.88
C ARG A 72 18.67 -11.97 23.52
N ASN A 73 17.81 -11.90 22.50
CA ASN A 73 16.85 -12.94 22.16
C ASN A 73 17.01 -13.48 20.73
N TRP A 74 18.16 -13.23 20.09
CA TRP A 74 18.36 -13.47 18.65
C TRP A 74 18.16 -14.93 18.25
N SER A 75 18.42 -15.88 19.14
CA SER A 75 18.20 -17.31 18.87
C SER A 75 16.73 -17.68 18.69
N ASN A 76 15.80 -16.80 19.10
CA ASN A 76 14.37 -16.94 18.84
C ASN A 76 13.97 -16.19 17.56
N ALA A 77 14.30 -14.90 17.47
CA ALA A 77 13.98 -14.07 16.32
C ALA A 77 15.00 -12.94 16.15
N TYR A 78 15.37 -12.66 14.90
CA TYR A 78 16.15 -11.48 14.54
C TYR A 78 16.05 -11.16 13.05
N VAL A 79 16.35 -9.91 12.70
CA VAL A 79 16.43 -9.39 11.34
C VAL A 79 17.81 -8.80 11.05
N SER A 80 18.11 -8.48 9.80
CA SER A 80 19.38 -7.85 9.42
C SER A 80 19.42 -6.35 9.67
N TYR A 81 18.29 -5.64 9.59
CA TYR A 81 18.24 -4.20 9.76
C TYR A 81 17.07 -3.75 10.65
N PHE A 82 17.31 -2.71 11.42
CA PHE A 82 16.29 -2.03 12.20
C PHE A 82 16.36 -0.52 11.93
N VAL A 83 15.24 0.10 11.61
CA VAL A 83 15.10 1.53 11.30
C VAL A 83 14.30 2.21 12.41
N GLY A 84 14.71 3.39 12.85
CA GLY A 84 13.92 4.15 13.82
C GLY A 84 14.62 5.34 14.45
N SER A 85 13.94 6.00 15.38
CA SER A 85 14.52 7.05 16.24
C SER A 85 15.16 8.21 15.46
N GLY A 86 14.51 8.62 14.38
CA GLY A 86 14.84 9.83 13.60
C GLY A 86 15.58 9.55 12.30
N GLY A 87 15.30 8.44 11.62
CA GLY A 87 15.92 8.03 10.36
C GLY A 87 17.23 7.26 10.53
N ARG A 88 17.52 6.76 11.74
CA ARG A 88 18.70 5.93 11.99
C ARG A 88 18.45 4.51 11.50
N VAL A 89 19.50 3.87 10.99
CA VAL A 89 19.47 2.47 10.57
C VAL A 89 20.56 1.73 11.31
N LYS A 90 20.21 0.63 11.98
CA LYS A 90 21.16 -0.29 12.60
C LYS A 90 21.21 -1.60 11.82
N GLN A 91 22.40 -1.96 11.37
CA GLN A 91 22.64 -3.27 10.78
C GLN A 91 23.07 -4.25 11.87
N LEU A 92 22.22 -5.26 12.11
CA LEU A 92 22.36 -6.26 13.18
C LEU A 92 22.96 -7.57 12.69
N ALA A 93 22.78 -7.89 11.42
CA ALA A 93 23.35 -9.06 10.77
C ALA A 93 23.80 -8.75 9.34
N PRO A 94 24.81 -9.46 8.81
CA PRO A 94 25.18 -9.32 7.40
C PRO A 94 24.00 -9.66 6.48
N ALA A 95 23.79 -8.85 5.44
CA ALA A 95 22.82 -9.18 4.40
C ALA A 95 23.22 -10.48 3.67
N GLY A 96 22.22 -11.25 3.25
CA GLY A 96 22.35 -12.56 2.61
C GLY A 96 22.70 -13.70 3.55
N GLN A 97 22.67 -13.46 4.86
CA GLN A 97 22.62 -14.52 5.86
C GLN A 97 21.17 -14.77 6.28
N ILE A 98 20.86 -16.03 6.59
CA ILE A 98 19.55 -16.41 7.11
C ILE A 98 19.23 -15.56 8.34
N GLN A 99 17.97 -15.17 8.47
CA GLN A 99 17.41 -14.38 9.57
C GLN A 99 16.19 -15.11 10.12
N TYR A 100 15.70 -14.78 11.30
CA TYR A 100 14.59 -15.47 11.96
C TYR A 100 13.39 -14.54 12.22
N GLY A 101 12.94 -13.81 11.20
CA GLY A 101 11.85 -12.83 11.35
C GLY A 101 10.56 -13.15 10.60
N ALA A 102 10.55 -14.08 9.63
CA ALA A 102 9.41 -14.24 8.71
C ALA A 102 9.03 -15.69 8.38
N GLY A 103 9.33 -16.63 9.27
CA GLY A 103 9.08 -18.06 9.06
C GLY A 103 10.08 -18.76 8.13
N SER A 104 10.16 -20.09 8.23
CA SER A 104 11.29 -20.89 7.70
C SER A 104 11.60 -20.67 6.21
N LEU A 105 10.57 -20.57 5.36
CA LEU A 105 10.78 -20.39 3.92
C LEU A 105 11.30 -19.00 3.59
N ALA A 106 10.66 -17.94 4.11
CA ALA A 106 11.13 -16.57 3.86
C ALA A 106 12.51 -16.31 4.49
N ASN A 107 12.77 -16.88 5.65
CA ASN A 107 14.08 -16.83 6.32
C ASN A 107 15.22 -17.38 5.44
N GLN A 108 14.96 -18.45 4.68
CA GLN A 108 15.92 -19.02 3.73
C GLN A 108 16.08 -18.18 2.45
N LYS A 109 15.08 -17.35 2.12
CA LYS A 109 15.05 -16.55 0.88
C LYS A 109 15.48 -15.10 1.07
N ALA A 110 15.37 -14.55 2.26
CA ALA A 110 15.58 -13.14 2.52
C ALA A 110 17.07 -12.75 2.43
N TYR A 111 17.40 -11.91 1.46
CA TYR A 111 18.66 -11.17 1.47
C TYR A 111 18.70 -10.21 2.67
N ALA A 112 17.57 -9.56 2.94
CA ALA A 112 17.41 -8.72 4.11
C ALA A 112 15.98 -8.77 4.64
N GLN A 113 15.84 -8.51 5.92
CA GLN A 113 14.59 -8.27 6.64
C GLN A 113 14.80 -6.98 7.42
N ILE A 114 13.84 -6.06 7.32
CA ILE A 114 13.95 -4.70 7.83
C ILE A 114 12.79 -4.46 8.78
N GLU A 115 13.12 -4.18 10.04
CA GLU A 115 12.15 -3.78 11.05
C GLU A 115 12.02 -2.27 11.14
N LEU A 116 10.80 -1.77 11.22
CA LEU A 116 10.50 -0.37 11.54
C LEU A 116 10.10 -0.24 13.02
N ALA A 117 10.89 0.51 13.79
CA ALA A 117 10.57 0.85 15.17
C ALA A 117 9.34 1.77 15.21
N ARG A 118 8.45 1.53 16.17
CA ARG A 118 7.30 2.40 16.35
C ARG A 118 7.70 3.71 17.03
N THR A 119 6.94 4.75 16.75
CA THR A 119 7.04 6.06 17.41
C THR A 119 5.65 6.65 17.59
N ASN A 120 5.50 7.58 18.53
CA ASN A 120 4.31 8.42 18.70
C ASN A 120 4.54 9.87 18.21
N ASN A 121 5.68 10.15 17.57
CA ASN A 121 6.03 11.47 17.09
C ASN A 121 6.02 11.51 15.56
N ALA A 122 5.19 12.39 14.98
CA ALA A 122 5.02 12.51 13.54
C ALA A 122 6.30 12.92 12.80
N ALA A 123 7.12 13.80 13.38
CA ALA A 123 8.37 14.22 12.76
C ALA A 123 9.42 13.10 12.78
N THR A 124 9.45 12.30 13.86
CA THR A 124 10.26 11.09 13.93
C THR A 124 9.79 10.07 12.89
N PHE A 125 8.48 9.81 12.81
CA PHE A 125 7.91 8.86 11.84
C PHE A 125 8.30 9.22 10.40
N LYS A 126 8.19 10.49 10.01
CA LYS A 126 8.56 10.95 8.66
C LYS A 126 10.00 10.56 8.28
N LYS A 127 10.96 10.76 9.20
CA LYS A 127 12.36 10.39 8.99
C LYS A 127 12.58 8.88 8.98
N ASP A 128 11.93 8.18 9.91
CA ASP A 128 12.02 6.73 10.02
C ASP A 128 11.45 6.05 8.76
N TYR A 129 10.31 6.53 8.26
CA TYR A 129 9.68 6.04 7.05
C TYR A 129 10.54 6.29 5.80
N ALA A 130 11.12 7.50 5.69
CA ALA A 130 12.03 7.81 4.59
C ALA A 130 13.27 6.88 4.59
N ALA A 131 13.88 6.66 5.76
CA ALA A 131 14.99 5.72 5.91
C ALA A 131 14.57 4.29 5.54
N TYR A 132 13.41 3.85 6.01
CA TYR A 132 12.85 2.52 5.78
C TYR A 132 12.64 2.22 4.29
N VAL A 133 12.00 3.14 3.56
CA VAL A 133 11.74 2.99 2.13
C VAL A 133 13.03 2.99 1.31
N ASN A 134 13.94 3.94 1.56
CA ASN A 134 15.17 4.04 0.77
C ASN A 134 16.13 2.90 1.06
N LEU A 135 16.22 2.42 2.31
CA LEU A 135 16.97 1.22 2.65
C LEU A 135 16.43 0.00 1.89
N ALA A 136 15.10 -0.18 1.83
CA ALA A 136 14.49 -1.27 1.08
C ALA A 136 14.83 -1.22 -0.41
N ARG A 137 14.81 -0.02 -1.01
CA ARG A 137 15.22 0.21 -2.41
C ARG A 137 16.68 -0.15 -2.67
N ASP A 138 17.60 0.33 -1.83
CA ASP A 138 19.02 0.05 -2.01
C ASP A 138 19.32 -1.46 -1.86
N LEU A 139 18.64 -2.13 -0.92
CA LEU A 139 18.77 -3.58 -0.74
C LEU A 139 18.15 -4.37 -1.91
N ALA A 140 17.03 -3.92 -2.48
CA ALA A 140 16.43 -4.54 -3.66
C ALA A 140 17.35 -4.45 -4.88
N GLN A 141 18.01 -3.30 -5.09
CA GLN A 141 19.02 -3.14 -6.13
C GLN A 141 20.18 -4.12 -5.97
N ASN A 142 20.62 -4.38 -4.73
CA ASN A 142 21.73 -5.30 -4.46
C ASN A 142 21.44 -6.75 -4.88
N ILE A 143 20.18 -7.15 -4.93
CA ILE A 143 19.78 -8.48 -5.44
C ILE A 143 19.34 -8.46 -6.90
N GLY A 144 19.29 -7.29 -7.54
CA GLY A 144 18.84 -7.11 -8.92
C GLY A 144 17.31 -7.08 -9.08
N ALA A 145 16.57 -6.88 -8.00
CA ALA A 145 15.12 -6.77 -8.03
C ALA A 145 14.67 -5.36 -8.45
N ASP A 146 13.45 -5.28 -8.99
CA ASP A 146 12.75 -4.00 -9.14
C ASP A 146 12.10 -3.59 -7.81
N PHE A 147 11.37 -2.48 -7.81
CA PHE A 147 10.75 -1.91 -6.61
C PHE A 147 9.28 -2.28 -6.44
N SER A 148 8.82 -3.34 -7.09
CA SER A 148 7.44 -3.80 -6.97
C SER A 148 7.21 -4.38 -5.58
N LEU A 149 6.18 -3.88 -4.90
CA LEU A 149 5.77 -4.35 -3.58
C LEU A 149 4.76 -5.49 -3.71
N ASP A 150 5.00 -6.61 -3.02
CA ASP A 150 4.04 -7.72 -2.88
C ASP A 150 3.50 -8.22 -4.23
N ASP A 151 4.34 -8.27 -5.26
CA ASP A 151 3.93 -8.45 -6.66
C ASP A 151 3.45 -9.86 -7.02
N GLY A 152 3.61 -10.82 -6.10
CA GLY A 152 3.20 -12.21 -6.26
C GLY A 152 4.26 -13.13 -6.86
N THR A 153 5.45 -12.62 -7.21
CA THR A 153 6.52 -13.43 -7.83
C THR A 153 7.32 -14.25 -6.83
N GLY A 154 7.29 -13.87 -5.55
CA GLY A 154 8.16 -14.46 -4.53
C GLY A 154 9.62 -14.05 -4.65
N TYR A 155 9.88 -12.92 -5.31
CA TYR A 155 11.18 -12.28 -5.50
C TYR A 155 11.02 -10.75 -5.38
N GLY A 156 12.02 -10.05 -4.83
CA GLY A 156 11.97 -8.60 -4.62
C GLY A 156 11.41 -8.18 -3.26
N ILE A 157 10.63 -7.10 -3.22
CA ILE A 157 10.19 -6.47 -1.95
C ILE A 157 8.84 -7.06 -1.53
N VAL A 158 8.80 -7.68 -0.36
CA VAL A 158 7.58 -8.27 0.21
C VAL A 158 7.37 -7.81 1.65
N THR A 159 6.11 -7.75 2.07
CA THR A 159 5.72 -7.54 3.46
C THR A 159 5.57 -8.86 4.22
N HIS A 160 5.62 -8.81 5.54
CA HIS A 160 5.30 -9.98 6.36
C HIS A 160 3.85 -10.45 6.14
N ASP A 161 2.92 -9.50 5.96
CA ASP A 161 1.53 -9.79 5.57
C ASP A 161 1.44 -10.61 4.27
N TRP A 162 2.25 -10.29 3.25
CA TRP A 162 2.30 -11.08 2.01
C TRP A 162 2.85 -12.49 2.26
N ILE A 163 3.88 -12.62 3.09
CA ILE A 163 4.45 -13.93 3.45
C ILE A 163 3.41 -14.79 4.17
N THR A 164 2.70 -14.23 5.14
CA THR A 164 1.59 -14.90 5.84
C THR A 164 0.53 -15.40 4.87
N LYS A 165 0.11 -14.57 3.92
CA LYS A 165 -0.97 -14.89 2.97
C LYS A 165 -0.57 -15.90 1.89
N ASN A 166 0.71 -15.96 1.51
CA ASN A 166 1.16 -16.79 0.41
C ASN A 166 1.88 -18.06 0.86
N TRP A 167 2.54 -18.04 2.01
CA TRP A 167 3.36 -19.15 2.50
C TRP A 167 2.91 -19.67 3.85
N TRP A 168 3.13 -18.91 4.92
CA TRP A 168 2.77 -19.32 6.29
C TRP A 168 3.03 -18.19 7.29
N GLY A 169 2.16 -18.04 8.30
CA GLY A 169 2.32 -17.07 9.38
C GLY A 169 0.97 -16.59 9.91
N ASP A 170 1.01 -15.71 10.92
CA ASP A 170 -0.14 -14.97 11.47
C ASP A 170 0.13 -13.46 11.61
N HIS A 171 1.30 -13.02 11.15
CA HIS A 171 1.74 -11.65 11.16
C HIS A 171 1.18 -10.85 9.97
N THR A 172 0.84 -9.58 10.20
CA THR A 172 0.20 -8.69 9.21
C THR A 172 0.91 -7.33 9.07
N ASP A 173 2.11 -7.22 9.64
CA ASP A 173 3.00 -6.07 9.50
C ASP A 173 3.48 -5.88 8.04
N PRO A 174 3.77 -4.63 7.59
CA PRO A 174 3.77 -3.37 8.35
C PRO A 174 2.45 -2.55 8.23
N TYR A 175 1.45 -3.04 7.50
CA TYR A 175 0.33 -2.22 7.03
C TYR A 175 -0.50 -1.61 8.15
N GLY A 176 -0.74 -2.36 9.23
CA GLY A 176 -1.54 -1.87 10.35
C GLY A 176 -0.92 -0.66 11.06
N TYR A 177 0.41 -0.61 11.17
CA TYR A 177 1.11 0.52 11.75
C TYR A 177 1.24 1.69 10.76
N LEU A 178 1.59 1.41 9.50
CA LEU A 178 1.70 2.43 8.45
C LEU A 178 0.38 3.18 8.21
N ALA A 179 -0.75 2.47 8.28
CA ALA A 179 -2.08 3.06 8.13
C ALA A 179 -2.38 4.12 9.21
N ARG A 180 -1.83 4.00 10.42
CA ARG A 180 -2.00 5.02 11.49
C ARG A 180 -1.36 6.36 11.15
N TRP A 181 -0.41 6.34 10.22
CA TRP A 181 0.30 7.51 9.72
C TRP A 181 -0.16 7.92 8.31
N GLY A 182 -1.28 7.37 7.83
CA GLY A 182 -1.83 7.68 6.50
C GLY A 182 -1.11 7.01 5.35
N ILE A 183 -0.22 6.05 5.60
CA ILE A 183 0.49 5.31 4.56
C ILE A 183 -0.28 4.04 4.22
N SER A 184 -0.97 4.03 3.08
CA SER A 184 -1.63 2.84 2.54
C SER A 184 -0.62 1.89 1.89
N LYS A 185 -1.06 0.66 1.58
CA LYS A 185 -0.26 -0.27 0.76
C LYS A 185 0.14 0.34 -0.58
N ALA A 186 -0.79 1.07 -1.19
CA ALA A 186 -0.56 1.80 -2.43
C ALA A 186 0.55 2.83 -2.29
N GLN A 187 0.50 3.59 -1.19
CA GLN A 187 1.48 4.63 -0.93
C GLN A 187 2.86 4.03 -0.71
N LEU A 188 2.96 2.95 0.08
CA LEU A 188 4.23 2.23 0.24
C LEU A 188 4.77 1.72 -1.10
N ALA A 189 3.92 1.16 -1.97
CA ALA A 189 4.34 0.72 -3.29
C ALA A 189 4.87 1.89 -4.14
N GLN A 190 4.20 3.05 -4.11
CA GLN A 190 4.62 4.24 -4.84
C GLN A 190 5.92 4.83 -4.30
N ASP A 191 6.07 4.88 -2.99
CA ASP A 191 7.26 5.37 -2.29
C ASP A 191 8.47 4.46 -2.56
N LEU A 192 8.25 3.15 -2.66
CA LEU A 192 9.28 2.22 -3.10
C LEU A 192 9.70 2.47 -4.54
N GLN A 193 8.83 2.94 -5.43
CA GLN A 193 9.19 3.27 -6.82
C GLN A 193 9.94 4.60 -6.95
N THR A 194 9.55 5.59 -6.16
CA THR A 194 10.03 6.98 -6.28
C THR A 194 11.11 7.36 -5.28
N GLY A 195 11.21 6.66 -4.15
CA GLY A 195 11.99 7.09 -3.00
C GLY A 195 11.29 8.19 -2.21
N VAL A 196 11.78 8.43 -0.99
CA VAL A 196 11.23 9.45 -0.06
C VAL A 196 12.38 10.34 0.41
N SER A 197 12.19 11.64 0.58
CA SER A 197 13.26 12.52 1.07
C SER A 197 13.42 12.51 2.58
N GLU A 198 14.57 12.98 3.08
CA GLU A 198 14.90 13.07 4.50
C GLU A 198 13.91 13.91 5.34
N THR A 199 13.23 14.88 4.72
CA THR A 199 12.21 15.71 5.38
C THR A 199 10.86 15.00 5.47
N GLY A 200 10.75 13.80 4.90
CA GLY A 200 9.49 13.08 4.71
C GLY A 200 8.64 13.66 3.58
N GLU A 201 9.17 14.60 2.80
CA GLU A 201 8.55 15.07 1.56
C GLU A 201 8.90 14.10 0.42
N THR A 202 7.98 13.90 -0.51
CA THR A 202 8.29 13.17 -1.75
C THR A 202 9.19 14.06 -2.61
N VAL A 203 10.50 13.78 -2.62
CA VAL A 203 11.37 14.38 -3.64
C VAL A 203 11.14 13.60 -4.93
N ILE A 204 10.96 14.32 -6.04
CA ILE A 204 11.09 13.77 -7.38
C ILE A 204 12.57 13.36 -7.57
N VAL A 205 12.98 12.25 -6.95
CA VAL A 205 14.17 11.53 -7.36
C VAL A 205 13.79 10.93 -8.71
N GLN A 206 14.59 11.18 -9.75
CA GLN A 206 14.39 10.60 -11.08
C GLN A 206 13.96 9.13 -10.93
N PRO A 207 12.69 8.81 -11.21
CA PRO A 207 12.15 7.50 -10.91
C PRO A 207 12.94 6.45 -11.70
N GLY A 208 13.19 5.31 -11.07
CA GLY A 208 13.65 4.12 -11.79
C GLY A 208 12.72 3.85 -12.98
N LYS A 209 13.23 3.16 -14.01
CA LYS A 209 12.46 2.87 -15.23
C LYS A 209 11.01 2.48 -14.87
N PRO A 210 9.99 3.21 -15.37
CA PRO A 210 8.61 2.94 -15.01
C PRO A 210 8.24 1.49 -15.31
N ASN A 211 7.60 0.82 -14.36
CA ASN A 211 6.91 -0.42 -14.64
C ASN A 211 5.89 -0.15 -15.77
N ALA A 212 5.81 -1.09 -16.72
CA ALA A 212 4.79 -1.01 -17.75
C ALA A 212 3.41 -0.90 -17.08
N PRO A 213 2.51 -0.01 -17.56
CA PRO A 213 1.20 0.17 -16.94
C PRO A 213 0.47 -1.16 -16.81
N LYS A 214 0.15 -1.54 -15.57
CA LYS A 214 -0.50 -2.81 -15.25
C LYS A 214 -1.98 -2.82 -15.68
N TYR A 215 -2.60 -1.65 -15.70
CA TYR A 215 -4.03 -1.47 -16.00
C TYR A 215 -4.26 -0.63 -17.25
N GLN A 216 -5.40 -0.84 -17.88
CA GLN A 216 -5.79 -0.25 -19.16
C GLN A 216 -7.08 0.56 -19.04
N VAL A 217 -7.19 1.60 -19.86
CA VAL A 217 -8.44 2.34 -20.02
C VAL A 217 -9.58 1.40 -20.43
N GLY A 218 -10.74 1.58 -19.80
CA GLY A 218 -11.92 0.73 -19.96
C GLY A 218 -12.01 -0.41 -18.95
N GLN A 219 -10.97 -0.70 -18.18
CA GLN A 219 -11.02 -1.73 -17.15
C GLN A 219 -11.74 -1.22 -15.90
N ALA A 220 -12.61 -2.07 -15.35
CA ALA A 220 -13.16 -1.87 -14.03
C ALA A 220 -12.21 -2.41 -12.96
N ILE A 221 -12.12 -1.70 -11.85
CA ILE A 221 -11.17 -1.94 -10.77
C ILE A 221 -11.86 -1.81 -9.42
N ARG A 222 -11.31 -2.48 -8.40
CA ARG A 222 -11.53 -2.11 -7.01
C ARG A 222 -10.30 -1.35 -6.53
N PHE A 223 -10.49 -0.18 -5.94
CA PHE A 223 -9.41 0.64 -5.40
C PHE A 223 -9.48 0.72 -3.86
N THR A 224 -8.34 0.99 -3.22
CA THR A 224 -8.19 1.06 -1.76
C THR A 224 -8.02 2.50 -1.27
N SER A 225 -7.49 3.38 -2.12
CA SER A 225 -7.39 4.83 -1.90
C SER A 225 -7.63 5.60 -3.20
N ILE A 226 -7.98 6.87 -3.10
CA ILE A 226 -8.19 7.75 -4.25
C ILE A 226 -7.75 9.20 -3.97
N TYR A 227 -7.15 9.83 -4.97
CA TYR A 227 -6.82 11.25 -4.96
C TYR A 227 -8.00 12.08 -5.44
N THR A 228 -8.33 13.16 -4.74
CA THR A 228 -9.41 14.08 -5.13
C THR A 228 -9.06 14.89 -6.38
N THR A 229 -7.77 15.18 -6.58
CA THR A 229 -7.23 15.84 -7.77
C THR A 229 -5.95 15.14 -8.23
N PRO A 230 -5.50 15.32 -9.48
CA PRO A 230 -4.25 14.71 -9.97
C PRO A 230 -2.99 15.17 -9.23
N ASP A 231 -3.09 16.32 -8.56
CA ASP A 231 -2.03 17.01 -7.83
C ASP A 231 -2.23 16.96 -6.32
N ALA A 232 -3.26 16.24 -5.86
CA ALA A 232 -3.58 16.15 -4.45
C ALA A 232 -2.36 15.61 -3.69
N LEU A 233 -2.00 16.31 -2.63
CA LEU A 233 -0.94 15.86 -1.74
C LEU A 233 -1.37 14.54 -1.09
N ILE A 234 -0.40 13.73 -0.69
CA ILE A 234 -0.69 12.39 -0.15
C ILE A 234 -1.53 12.42 1.14
N ASN A 235 -1.48 13.50 1.91
CA ASN A 235 -2.34 13.70 3.09
C ASN A 235 -3.80 14.06 2.73
N GLU A 236 -4.08 14.34 1.47
CA GLU A 236 -5.43 14.55 0.92
C GLU A 236 -6.02 13.27 0.31
N HIS A 237 -5.27 12.16 0.41
CA HIS A 237 -5.64 10.87 -0.12
C HIS A 237 -6.76 10.25 0.72
N LEU A 238 -7.87 9.93 0.08
CA LEU A 238 -9.04 9.38 0.75
C LEU A 238 -8.97 7.87 0.75
N SER A 239 -9.21 7.25 1.92
CA SER A 239 -9.52 5.83 1.98
C SER A 239 -10.77 5.54 1.16
N ALA A 240 -10.77 4.47 0.38
CA ALA A 240 -11.95 4.06 -0.38
C ALA A 240 -13.13 3.68 0.55
N GLU A 241 -12.89 3.42 1.84
CA GLU A 241 -13.94 3.23 2.85
C GLU A 241 -14.69 4.52 3.20
N ALA A 242 -14.09 5.69 2.96
CA ALA A 242 -14.76 6.98 3.12
C ALA A 242 -15.71 7.29 1.95
N LEU A 243 -15.58 6.57 0.84
CA LEU A 243 -16.44 6.71 -0.34
C LEU A 243 -17.59 5.70 -0.31
N TRP A 244 -18.68 6.04 -0.97
CA TRP A 244 -19.84 5.16 -1.15
C TRP A 244 -19.53 3.92 -2.02
N THR A 245 -18.42 3.94 -2.77
CA THR A 245 -17.96 2.82 -3.57
C THR A 245 -16.44 2.71 -3.56
N GLN A 246 -15.97 1.47 -3.64
CA GLN A 246 -14.58 1.13 -3.88
C GLN A 246 -14.34 0.67 -5.32
N VAL A 247 -15.36 0.76 -6.18
CA VAL A 247 -15.32 0.24 -7.55
C VAL A 247 -15.48 1.39 -8.54
N GLY A 248 -14.66 1.40 -9.57
CA GLY A 248 -14.74 2.36 -10.67
C GLY A 248 -14.11 1.82 -11.96
N THR A 249 -14.26 2.57 -13.04
CA THR A 249 -13.70 2.32 -14.36
C THR A 249 -12.56 3.29 -14.62
N ILE A 250 -11.44 2.79 -15.13
CA ILE A 250 -10.36 3.62 -15.64
C ILE A 250 -10.84 4.29 -16.92
N THR A 251 -11.00 5.61 -16.90
CA THR A 251 -11.50 6.39 -18.06
C THR A 251 -10.39 7.12 -18.81
N ALA A 252 -9.28 7.41 -18.14
CA ALA A 252 -8.10 7.96 -18.78
C ALA A 252 -6.85 7.56 -18.02
N LYS A 253 -5.73 7.46 -18.74
CA LYS A 253 -4.38 7.52 -18.17
C LYS A 253 -3.86 8.94 -18.36
N LEU A 254 -3.32 9.57 -17.32
CA LEU A 254 -2.75 10.90 -17.46
C LEU A 254 -1.36 10.79 -18.12
N PRO A 255 -1.14 11.42 -19.29
CA PRO A 255 0.05 11.18 -20.11
C PRO A 255 1.35 11.66 -19.46
N ASP A 256 1.28 12.71 -18.64
CA ASP A 256 2.43 13.32 -17.97
C ASP A 256 2.63 12.80 -16.53
N ARG A 257 1.92 11.72 -16.16
CA ARG A 257 1.89 11.19 -14.79
C ARG A 257 2.15 9.69 -14.79
N GLN A 258 2.88 9.22 -13.78
CA GLN A 258 3.31 7.82 -13.70
C GLN A 258 2.16 6.92 -13.29
N ASN A 259 1.59 6.20 -14.28
CA ASN A 259 0.51 5.23 -14.09
C ASN A 259 -0.64 5.77 -13.22
N LEU A 260 -0.92 7.07 -13.36
CA LEU A 260 -2.05 7.73 -12.72
C LEU A 260 -3.26 7.65 -13.65
N TYR A 261 -4.34 7.12 -13.12
CA TYR A 261 -5.56 6.85 -13.84
C TYR A 261 -6.68 7.71 -13.29
N ARG A 262 -7.47 8.26 -14.20
CA ARG A 262 -8.74 8.91 -13.87
C ARG A 262 -9.80 7.85 -13.69
N ILE A 263 -10.39 7.80 -12.51
CA ILE A 263 -11.42 6.81 -12.15
C ILE A 263 -12.77 7.47 -12.14
N GLU A 264 -13.69 6.91 -12.93
CA GLU A 264 -15.09 7.25 -12.84
C GLU A 264 -15.92 6.07 -12.39
N ASN A 265 -17.09 6.33 -11.85
CA ASN A 265 -18.14 5.32 -11.78
C ASN A 265 -19.39 5.92 -12.44
N SER A 266 -19.86 5.26 -13.49
CA SER A 266 -21.06 5.65 -14.24
C SER A 266 -21.07 7.12 -14.69
N GLY A 267 -19.94 7.61 -15.21
CA GLY A 267 -19.79 8.95 -15.79
C GLY A 267 -19.43 10.05 -14.79
N HIS A 268 -19.27 9.72 -13.50
CA HIS A 268 -18.85 10.68 -12.48
C HIS A 268 -17.43 10.40 -12.01
N LEU A 269 -16.62 11.46 -11.92
CA LEU A 269 -15.27 11.40 -11.37
C LEU A 269 -15.32 11.00 -9.90
N LEU A 270 -14.75 9.84 -9.59
CA LEU A 270 -14.44 9.45 -8.21
C LEU A 270 -13.12 10.08 -7.76
N GLY A 271 -12.19 10.26 -8.70
CA GLY A 271 -10.88 10.85 -8.46
C GLY A 271 -9.82 10.15 -9.30
N TYR A 272 -8.60 10.06 -8.77
CA TYR A 272 -7.45 9.52 -9.48
C TYR A 272 -6.78 8.44 -8.65
N VAL A 273 -6.24 7.41 -9.28
CA VAL A 273 -5.58 6.28 -8.61
C VAL A 273 -4.31 5.90 -9.36
N ASN A 274 -3.26 5.48 -8.67
CA ASN A 274 -2.09 4.86 -9.29
C ASN A 274 -2.22 3.33 -9.31
N ASP A 275 -1.28 2.62 -9.93
CA ASP A 275 -1.26 1.14 -9.93
C ASP A 275 -1.34 0.55 -8.50
N GLY A 276 -0.71 1.19 -7.51
CA GLY A 276 -0.71 0.74 -6.12
C GLY A 276 -2.05 0.89 -5.40
N ASP A 277 -2.86 1.87 -5.82
CA ASP A 277 -4.19 2.16 -5.26
C ASP A 277 -5.23 1.15 -5.72
N ILE A 278 -4.91 0.37 -6.74
CA ILE A 278 -5.79 -0.62 -7.33
C ILE A 278 -5.59 -1.96 -6.61
N ALA A 279 -6.58 -2.37 -5.82
CA ALA A 279 -6.60 -3.65 -5.14
C ALA A 279 -6.66 -4.83 -6.12
N GLU A 280 -7.52 -4.73 -7.14
CA GLU A 280 -7.76 -5.80 -8.11
C GLU A 280 -8.50 -5.29 -9.35
N LEU A 281 -8.43 -6.06 -10.45
CA LEU A 281 -9.38 -5.93 -11.54
C LEU A 281 -10.76 -6.35 -11.04
N TRP A 282 -11.73 -5.45 -11.09
CA TRP A 282 -13.09 -5.78 -10.72
C TRP A 282 -13.74 -6.60 -11.82
N ARG A 283 -13.95 -7.87 -11.53
CA ARG A 283 -14.77 -8.78 -12.35
C ARG A 283 -16.03 -9.09 -11.54
N PRO A 284 -17.23 -8.75 -12.02
CA PRO A 284 -18.45 -9.07 -11.29
C PRO A 284 -18.65 -10.60 -11.27
N GLN A 285 -18.26 -11.27 -10.19
CA GLN A 285 -18.77 -12.61 -9.87
C GLN A 285 -19.00 -12.84 -8.37
N THR A 286 -20.09 -13.57 -8.12
CA THR A 286 -20.74 -13.99 -6.86
C THR A 286 -21.44 -12.91 -6.04
N LYS A 287 -22.77 -13.11 -5.92
CA LYS A 287 -23.86 -12.32 -5.31
C LYS A 287 -23.46 -11.31 -4.21
N LYS A 288 -23.12 -10.08 -4.62
CA LYS A 288 -23.10 -8.94 -3.71
C LYS A 288 -24.51 -8.52 -3.34
N SER A 289 -24.74 -8.15 -2.09
CA SER A 289 -26.05 -7.63 -1.66
C SER A 289 -25.95 -6.32 -0.89
N PHE A 290 -27.02 -5.54 -0.94
CA PHE A 290 -27.20 -4.31 -0.20
C PHE A 290 -28.39 -4.50 0.76
N LEU A 291 -28.16 -4.29 2.04
CA LEU A 291 -29.18 -4.36 3.07
C LEU A 291 -29.78 -2.97 3.27
N ILE A 292 -31.08 -2.84 3.00
CA ILE A 292 -31.80 -1.57 3.16
C ILE A 292 -31.88 -1.20 4.65
N GLY A 293 -31.42 -0.01 5.00
CA GLY A 293 -31.31 0.46 6.38
C GLY A 293 -32.37 1.47 6.83
N VAL A 294 -33.08 2.10 5.89
CA VAL A 294 -34.09 3.14 6.17
C VAL A 294 -35.47 2.55 6.47
N ASP A 295 -36.20 3.14 7.43
CA ASP A 295 -37.46 2.60 7.97
C ASP A 295 -38.61 2.67 6.96
N GLU A 296 -38.62 3.69 6.11
CA GLU A 296 -39.56 3.90 5.01
C GLU A 296 -39.39 2.91 3.84
N GLY A 297 -38.28 2.15 3.82
CA GLY A 297 -37.89 1.35 2.67
C GLY A 297 -37.45 2.20 1.48
N ILE A 298 -37.19 1.57 0.35
CA ILE A 298 -36.69 2.26 -0.85
C ILE A 298 -37.55 1.89 -2.06
N VAL A 299 -37.87 2.90 -2.89
CA VAL A 299 -38.59 2.74 -4.15
C VAL A 299 -37.64 2.28 -5.24
N LEU A 300 -37.85 1.07 -5.74
CA LEU A 300 -37.12 0.51 -6.88
C LEU A 300 -37.70 1.02 -8.20
N ARG A 301 -36.84 1.13 -9.20
CA ARG A 301 -37.12 1.64 -10.53
C ARG A 301 -36.91 0.55 -11.57
N ALA A 302 -37.78 0.49 -12.57
CA ALA A 302 -37.70 -0.48 -13.65
C ALA A 302 -37.08 0.13 -14.91
N GLY A 303 -36.32 -0.68 -15.67
CA GLY A 303 -35.82 -0.32 -16.99
C GLY A 303 -34.57 0.57 -16.99
N GLN A 304 -34.59 1.67 -16.23
CA GLN A 304 -33.46 2.60 -16.13
C GLN A 304 -33.27 3.17 -14.70
N PRO A 305 -32.03 3.54 -14.32
CA PRO A 305 -31.75 4.18 -13.04
C PRO A 305 -32.21 5.64 -13.09
N SER A 306 -33.45 5.93 -12.73
CA SER A 306 -33.97 7.29 -12.62
C SER A 306 -35.17 7.35 -11.68
N LEU A 307 -35.27 8.41 -10.88
CA LEU A 307 -36.44 8.73 -10.06
C LEU A 307 -37.71 8.98 -10.88
N SER A 308 -37.59 9.28 -12.17
CA SER A 308 -38.73 9.40 -13.09
C SER A 308 -39.07 8.09 -13.80
N ALA A 309 -38.25 7.05 -13.67
CA ALA A 309 -38.54 5.74 -14.26
C ALA A 309 -39.72 5.05 -13.56
N PRO A 310 -40.42 4.12 -14.27
CA PRO A 310 -41.54 3.39 -13.70
C PRO A 310 -41.17 2.73 -12.36
N ILE A 311 -42.09 2.81 -11.40
CA ILE A 311 -41.92 2.17 -10.09
C ILE A 311 -42.01 0.67 -10.30
N TYR A 312 -40.95 -0.04 -9.90
CA TYR A 312 -40.94 -1.50 -9.86
C TYR A 312 -41.62 -2.01 -8.57
N GLY A 313 -41.37 -1.33 -7.45
CA GLY A 313 -41.94 -1.66 -6.15
C GLY A 313 -41.25 -0.88 -5.03
N ILE A 314 -41.68 -1.13 -3.79
CA ILE A 314 -41.02 -0.59 -2.59
C ILE A 314 -40.47 -1.78 -1.80
N TRP A 315 -39.19 -1.74 -1.47
CA TRP A 315 -38.57 -2.77 -0.64
C TRP A 315 -38.34 -2.26 0.77
N PRO A 316 -38.83 -2.97 1.80
CA PRO A 316 -38.75 -2.50 3.18
C PRO A 316 -37.34 -2.62 3.75
N LYS A 317 -37.12 -1.96 4.90
CA LYS A 317 -35.94 -2.15 5.74
C LYS A 317 -35.61 -3.63 5.96
N ASN A 318 -34.32 -3.93 6.06
CA ASN A 318 -33.75 -5.27 6.23
C ASN A 318 -33.95 -6.21 5.03
N THR A 319 -34.41 -5.71 3.88
CA THR A 319 -34.42 -6.48 2.63
C THR A 319 -33.06 -6.42 1.95
N ARG A 320 -32.62 -7.55 1.39
CA ARG A 320 -31.36 -7.65 0.62
C ARG A 320 -31.60 -7.49 -0.87
N PHE A 321 -31.00 -6.47 -1.46
CA PHE A 321 -30.94 -6.27 -2.91
C PHE A 321 -29.64 -6.79 -3.49
N TYR A 322 -29.74 -7.79 -4.37
CA TYR A 322 -28.60 -8.31 -5.10
C TYR A 322 -28.34 -7.45 -6.32
N TYR A 323 -27.11 -6.96 -6.45
CA TYR A 323 -26.72 -6.06 -7.50
C TYR A 323 -25.47 -6.55 -8.22
N ASP A 324 -25.32 -6.12 -9.46
CA ASP A 324 -24.18 -6.41 -10.31
C ASP A 324 -23.60 -5.14 -10.96
N ALA A 325 -24.22 -3.98 -10.74
CA ALA A 325 -23.81 -2.71 -11.32
C ALA A 325 -24.19 -1.50 -10.43
N PHE A 326 -23.49 -0.39 -10.67
CA PHE A 326 -23.75 0.92 -10.06
C PHE A 326 -24.09 1.94 -11.14
N TYR A 327 -24.93 2.93 -10.82
CA TYR A 327 -25.35 4.01 -11.71
C TYR A 327 -25.48 5.30 -10.92
N ILE A 328 -25.42 6.44 -11.61
CA ILE A 328 -25.72 7.74 -11.01
C ILE A 328 -26.76 8.42 -11.88
N ALA A 329 -27.82 8.91 -11.26
CA ALA A 329 -28.89 9.61 -11.93
C ALA A 329 -29.68 10.46 -10.93
N ASP A 330 -30.25 11.56 -11.41
CA ASP A 330 -31.15 12.43 -10.62
C ASP A 330 -30.56 12.91 -9.28
N GLY A 331 -29.23 12.99 -9.18
CA GLY A 331 -28.51 13.37 -7.95
C GLY A 331 -28.29 12.22 -6.95
N TYR A 332 -28.63 10.99 -7.30
CA TYR A 332 -28.51 9.80 -6.45
C TYR A 332 -27.58 8.75 -7.05
N VAL A 333 -27.00 7.95 -6.16
CA VAL A 333 -26.36 6.69 -6.52
C VAL A 333 -27.43 5.61 -6.58
N PHE A 334 -27.45 4.83 -7.66
CA PHE A 334 -28.27 3.65 -7.84
C PHE A 334 -27.40 2.39 -7.89
N ILE A 335 -27.94 1.28 -7.41
CA ILE A 335 -27.44 -0.07 -7.71
C ILE A 335 -28.43 -0.77 -8.64
N GLY A 336 -27.93 -1.51 -9.63
CA GLY A 336 -28.77 -2.28 -10.54
C GLY A 336 -28.58 -3.77 -10.35
N GLY A 337 -29.69 -4.49 -10.42
CA GLY A 337 -29.79 -5.93 -10.30
C GLY A 337 -30.82 -6.47 -11.28
N THR A 338 -30.90 -7.79 -11.33
CA THR A 338 -31.88 -8.49 -12.17
C THR A 338 -32.80 -9.28 -11.27
N ASP A 339 -34.11 -9.19 -11.50
CA ASP A 339 -35.09 -9.98 -10.76
C ASP A 339 -35.09 -11.46 -11.21
N THR A 340 -36.01 -12.26 -10.66
CA THR A 340 -36.16 -13.67 -11.04
C THR A 340 -36.65 -13.90 -12.47
N THR A 341 -37.17 -12.86 -13.14
CA THR A 341 -37.69 -12.94 -14.52
C THR A 341 -36.67 -12.47 -15.57
N GLY A 342 -35.54 -11.93 -15.14
CA GLY A 342 -34.55 -11.34 -16.04
C GLY A 342 -34.73 -9.83 -16.25
N ALA A 343 -35.72 -9.21 -15.61
CA ALA A 343 -35.99 -7.79 -15.73
C ALA A 343 -34.96 -6.96 -14.94
N ARG A 344 -34.52 -5.84 -15.54
CA ARG A 344 -33.60 -4.92 -14.87
C ARG A 344 -34.31 -4.00 -13.89
N ILE A 345 -33.80 -3.98 -12.67
CA ILE A 345 -34.29 -3.20 -11.54
C ILE A 345 -33.16 -2.37 -10.93
N TYR A 346 -33.50 -1.17 -10.46
CA TYR A 346 -32.55 -0.18 -9.96
C TYR A 346 -33.02 0.36 -8.62
N LEU A 347 -32.12 0.45 -7.65
CA LEU A 347 -32.38 0.89 -6.29
C LEU A 347 -31.53 2.13 -5.99
N PRO A 348 -32.11 3.31 -5.73
CA PRO A 348 -31.35 4.45 -5.23
C PRO A 348 -30.89 4.17 -3.79
N ILE A 349 -29.61 4.33 -3.51
CA ILE A 349 -29.01 3.98 -2.21
C ILE A 349 -28.56 5.18 -1.40
N GLY A 350 -28.72 6.40 -1.92
CA GLY A 350 -28.34 7.63 -1.24
C GLY A 350 -27.99 8.74 -2.24
N PRO A 351 -27.87 9.99 -1.78
CA PRO A 351 -27.40 11.10 -2.59
C PRO A 351 -25.97 10.85 -3.09
N ASN A 352 -25.66 11.33 -4.29
CA ASN A 352 -24.31 11.28 -4.84
C ASN A 352 -23.48 12.48 -4.37
N ASP A 353 -23.15 12.50 -3.08
CA ASP A 353 -22.43 13.61 -2.42
C ASP A 353 -21.04 13.22 -1.89
N GLY A 354 -20.60 11.99 -2.17
CA GLY A 354 -19.31 11.48 -1.73
C GLY A 354 -19.25 11.10 -0.24
N ASN A 355 -20.34 11.22 0.51
CA ASN A 355 -20.38 10.88 1.93
C ASN A 355 -21.09 9.54 2.17
N ALA A 356 -20.31 8.52 2.52
CA ALA A 356 -20.85 7.19 2.81
C ALA A 356 -21.92 7.18 3.94
N GLN A 357 -21.90 8.14 4.87
CA GLN A 357 -22.89 8.25 5.95
C GLN A 357 -24.30 8.60 5.43
N ASN A 358 -24.41 9.13 4.23
CA ASN A 358 -25.69 9.47 3.61
C ASN A 358 -26.29 8.29 2.83
N THR A 359 -25.66 7.11 2.88
CA THR A 359 -26.18 5.87 2.28
C THR A 359 -27.34 5.31 3.10
N TRP A 360 -28.42 4.92 2.42
CA TRP A 360 -29.68 4.41 3.00
C TRP A 360 -29.65 2.91 3.34
N GLY A 361 -28.46 2.38 3.60
CA GLY A 361 -28.24 0.95 3.87
C GLY A 361 -26.76 0.61 3.87
N SER A 362 -26.47 -0.69 3.87
CA SER A 362 -25.11 -1.20 3.95
C SER A 362 -24.82 -2.28 2.91
N PHE A 363 -23.63 -2.24 2.34
CA PHE A 363 -23.14 -3.31 1.47
C PHE A 363 -22.73 -4.52 2.30
N THR A 364 -23.10 -5.71 1.84
CA THR A 364 -22.71 -6.98 2.45
C THR A 364 -22.10 -7.89 1.40
N SER A 365 -20.97 -8.49 1.76
CA SER A 365 -20.23 -9.50 0.97
C SER A 365 -21.00 -10.81 0.85
#